data_AF-A0A7Z8QR46-F1
#
_entry.id   AF-A0A7Z8QR46-F1
#
_cell.length_a   1.000
_cell.length_b   1.000
_cell.length_c   1.000
_cell.angle_alpha   90.00
_cell.angle_beta   90.00
_cell.angle_gamma   90.00
#
_symmetry.space_group_name_H-M   'P 1'
#
loop_
_entity.id
_entity.type
_entity.pdbx_description
1 polymer ?
#
loop_
_entity_poly.entity_id
_entity_poly.type
_entity_poly.pdbx_seq_one_letter_code
_entity_poly.pdbx_strand_id
1 'polypeptide(L)'
;MKIVFIRHGKPDLPELGKLQANELHQWIKAYNAASLDTAQQPPKQAVELTKQCNVVVCSNLRRSIESAKLLGIRGIYCIDAIFREVELPYCNIRSPKLSATVWFVLFRILWFMGYSNHSDSKSTVKQRAAIAAGMLHN
;
A
#
# COMPACT_ATOMS: atom_id res chain seq x y z
N MET A 1 -21.45 9.57 10.57
CA MET A 1 -20.69 9.29 9.34
C MET A 1 -20.13 7.87 9.41
N LYS A 2 -20.18 7.10 8.31
CA LYS A 2 -19.62 5.74 8.24
C LYS A 2 -18.41 5.75 7.31
N ILE A 3 -17.24 5.36 7.81
CA ILE A 3 -16.02 5.20 7.02
C ILE A 3 -15.80 3.71 6.75
N VAL A 4 -15.51 3.37 5.50
CA VAL A 4 -15.19 2.00 5.06
C VAL A 4 -13.76 1.97 4.56
N PHE A 5 -12.94 1.08 5.11
CA PHE A 5 -11.59 0.82 4.62
C PHE A 5 -11.59 -0.44 3.75
N ILE A 6 -11.11 -0.31 2.51
CA ILE A 6 -10.92 -1.43 1.59
C ILE A 6 -9.44 -1.53 1.27
N ARG A 7 -8.86 -2.72 1.50
CA ARG A 7 -7.49 -3.02 1.05
C ARG A 7 -7.50 -3.18 -0.47
N HIS A 8 -6.47 -2.67 -1.14
CA HIS A 8 -6.29 -2.87 -2.57
C HIS A 8 -6.23 -4.36 -2.95
N GLY A 9 -6.59 -4.68 -4.19
CA GLY A 9 -6.42 -6.02 -4.76
C GLY A 9 -4.95 -6.45 -4.82
N LYS A 10 -4.71 -7.74 -5.02
CA LYS A 10 -3.33 -8.26 -5.15
C LYS A 10 -2.67 -7.69 -6.41
N PRO A 11 -1.49 -7.08 -6.31
CA PRO A 11 -0.70 -6.72 -7.48
C PRO A 11 -0.19 -7.95 -8.22
N ASP A 12 -0.18 -7.90 -9.54
CA ASP A 12 0.34 -8.95 -10.42
C ASP A 12 1.86 -8.86 -10.48
N LEU A 13 2.51 -9.65 -9.62
CA LEU A 13 3.96 -9.77 -9.54
C LEU A 13 4.32 -11.24 -9.36
N PRO A 14 5.44 -11.68 -9.94
CA PRO A 14 5.98 -13.01 -9.68
C PRO A 14 6.36 -13.13 -8.21
N GLU A 15 6.35 -14.37 -7.70
CA GLU A 15 6.89 -14.65 -6.37
C GLU A 15 8.36 -14.25 -6.30
N LEU A 16 8.74 -13.63 -5.18
CA LEU A 16 10.13 -13.30 -4.95
C LEU A 16 10.89 -14.48 -4.36
N GLY A 17 11.98 -14.83 -5.04
CA GLY A 17 13.01 -15.70 -4.49
C GLY A 17 13.82 -15.03 -3.38
N LYS A 18 15.02 -15.55 -3.16
CA LYS A 18 15.97 -14.95 -2.21
C LYS A 18 16.64 -13.72 -2.82
N LEU A 19 16.72 -12.65 -2.04
CA LEU A 19 17.36 -11.39 -2.43
C LEU A 19 18.15 -10.80 -1.26
N GLN A 20 19.03 -9.87 -1.59
CA GLN A 20 19.79 -9.04 -0.67
C GLN A 20 18.93 -7.85 -0.22
N ALA A 21 19.26 -7.24 0.92
CA ALA A 21 18.54 -6.07 1.41
C ALA A 21 18.58 -4.90 0.42
N ASN A 22 19.71 -4.70 -0.27
CA ASN A 22 19.84 -3.65 -1.28
C ASN A 22 19.05 -3.94 -2.57
N GLU A 23 18.53 -5.15 -2.80
CA GLU A 23 17.71 -5.46 -3.96
C GLU A 23 16.22 -5.12 -3.72
N LEU A 24 15.82 -4.89 -2.46
CA LEU A 24 14.44 -4.57 -2.09
C LEU A 24 13.91 -3.30 -2.76
N HIS A 25 14.76 -2.31 -3.03
CA HIS A 25 14.31 -1.07 -3.68
C HIS A 25 13.76 -1.34 -5.08
N GLN A 26 14.32 -2.32 -5.80
CA GLN A 26 13.86 -2.71 -7.13
C GLN A 26 12.51 -3.38 -7.04
N TRP A 27 12.34 -4.23 -6.04
CA TRP A 27 11.05 -4.86 -5.75
C TRP A 27 9.98 -3.84 -5.37
N ILE A 28 10.28 -2.89 -4.47
CA ILE A 28 9.34 -1.83 -4.07
C ILE A 28 8.91 -1.02 -5.29
N LYS A 29 9.86 -0.67 -6.17
CA LYS A 29 9.57 0.05 -7.41
C LYS A 29 8.67 -0.77 -8.34
N ALA A 30 8.96 -2.05 -8.53
CA ALA A 30 8.11 -2.95 -9.32
C ALA A 30 6.71 -3.08 -8.72
N TYR A 31 6.61 -3.27 -7.40
CA TYR A 31 5.35 -3.36 -6.66
C TYR A 31 4.49 -2.10 -6.76
N ASN A 32 5.12 -0.92 -6.77
CA ASN A 32 4.41 0.34 -6.97
C ASN A 32 3.91 0.56 -8.41
N ALA A 33 4.60 -0.02 -9.40
CA ALA A 33 4.26 0.09 -10.82
C ALA A 33 3.32 -1.03 -11.32
N ALA A 34 3.22 -2.14 -10.60
CA ALA A 34 2.48 -3.32 -11.02
C ALA A 34 0.98 -3.02 -11.16
N SER A 35 0.37 -3.65 -12.16
CA SER A 35 -1.09 -3.74 -12.29
C SER A 35 -1.65 -4.70 -11.25
N LEU A 36 -2.97 -4.75 -11.10
CA LEU A 36 -3.63 -5.80 -10.32
C LEU A 36 -3.69 -7.14 -11.06
N ASP A 37 -3.70 -8.23 -10.27
CA ASP A 37 -4.01 -9.58 -10.72
C ASP A 37 -5.51 -9.65 -11.07
N THR A 38 -5.82 -9.65 -12.37
CA THR A 38 -7.21 -9.65 -12.86
C THR A 38 -7.93 -10.97 -12.63
N ALA A 39 -7.22 -12.06 -12.34
CA ALA A 39 -7.87 -13.31 -11.95
C ALA A 39 -8.50 -13.21 -10.54
N GLN A 40 -8.00 -12.30 -9.70
CA GLN A 40 -8.56 -12.04 -8.38
C GLN A 40 -9.64 -10.94 -8.43
N GLN A 41 -10.89 -11.34 -8.63
CA GLN A 41 -12.03 -10.44 -8.58
C GLN A 41 -12.34 -9.98 -7.14
N PRO A 42 -12.86 -8.75 -6.95
CA PRO A 42 -13.27 -8.28 -5.63
C PRO A 42 -14.42 -9.13 -5.09
N PRO A 43 -14.48 -9.39 -3.77
CA PRO A 43 -15.61 -10.07 -3.15
C PRO A 43 -16.91 -9.30 -3.42
N LYS A 44 -18.02 -10.02 -3.68
CA LYS A 44 -19.33 -9.41 -3.91
C LYS A 44 -19.72 -8.42 -2.81
N GLN A 45 -19.41 -8.75 -1.55
CA GLN A 45 -19.66 -7.87 -0.41
C GLN A 45 -18.94 -6.52 -0.52
N ALA A 46 -17.71 -6.50 -1.03
CA ALA A 46 -16.96 -5.26 -1.20
C ALA A 46 -17.62 -4.38 -2.29
N VAL A 47 -18.04 -5.00 -3.40
CA VAL A 47 -18.77 -4.30 -4.48
C VAL A 47 -20.07 -3.69 -3.95
N GLU A 48 -20.91 -4.48 -3.26
CA GLU A 48 -22.16 -3.97 -2.69
C GLU A 48 -21.93 -2.87 -1.65
N LEU A 49 -20.90 -2.99 -0.84
CA LEU A 49 -20.54 -1.96 0.14
C LEU A 49 -20.14 -0.65 -0.53
N THR A 50 -19.38 -0.70 -1.64
CA THR A 50 -18.99 0.51 -2.38
C THR A 50 -20.16 1.24 -3.03
N LYS A 51 -21.23 0.53 -3.42
CA LYS A 51 -22.46 1.17 -3.95
C LYS A 51 -23.17 2.05 -2.92
N GLN A 52 -22.95 1.78 -1.64
CA GLN A 52 -23.51 2.56 -0.53
C GLN A 52 -22.63 3.77 -0.16
N CYS A 53 -21.43 3.88 -0.71
CA CYS A 53 -20.51 4.97 -0.41
C CYS A 53 -20.81 6.17 -1.33
N ASN A 54 -21.11 7.32 -0.73
CA ASN A 54 -21.32 8.57 -1.46
C ASN A 54 -20.00 9.19 -1.94
N VAL A 55 -18.92 8.95 -1.21
CA VAL A 55 -17.59 9.52 -1.47
C VAL A 55 -16.56 8.39 -1.46
N VAL A 56 -15.68 8.39 -2.46
CA VAL A 56 -14.56 7.47 -2.55
C VAL A 56 -13.27 8.26 -2.67
N VAL A 57 -12.31 7.96 -1.80
CA VAL A 57 -10.95 8.49 -1.88
C VAL A 57 -9.96 7.35 -2.09
N CYS A 58 -8.82 7.65 -2.69
CA CYS A 58 -7.77 6.68 -2.98
C CYS A 58 -6.39 7.26 -2.71
N SER A 59 -5.43 6.38 -2.48
CA SER A 59 -4.03 6.79 -2.65
C SER A 59 -3.71 6.95 -4.13
N ASN A 60 -2.69 7.73 -4.45
CA ASN A 60 -2.17 7.85 -5.81
C ASN A 60 -1.36 6.63 -6.29
N LEU A 61 -1.34 5.52 -5.54
CA LEU A 61 -0.71 4.28 -5.97
C LEU A 61 -1.60 3.56 -6.97
N ARG A 62 -0.99 3.02 -8.04
CA ARG A 62 -1.69 2.34 -9.14
C ARG A 62 -2.67 1.28 -8.63
N ARG A 63 -2.21 0.40 -7.73
CA ARG A 63 -3.03 -0.65 -7.09
C ARG A 63 -4.28 -0.12 -6.39
N SER A 64 -4.23 1.07 -5.79
CA SER A 64 -5.38 1.69 -5.13
C SER A 64 -6.42 2.16 -6.14
N ILE A 65 -5.95 2.85 -7.19
CA ILE A 65 -6.82 3.40 -8.24
C ILE A 65 -7.46 2.27 -9.07
N GLU A 66 -6.69 1.25 -9.45
CA GLU A 66 -7.21 0.11 -10.19
C GLU A 66 -8.21 -0.70 -9.35
N SER A 67 -8.02 -0.80 -8.04
CA SER A 67 -8.99 -1.47 -7.15
C SER A 67 -10.33 -0.76 -7.14
N ALA A 68 -10.33 0.58 -7.07
CA ALA A 68 -11.56 1.36 -7.16
C ALA A 68 -12.29 1.12 -8.49
N LYS A 69 -11.55 1.09 -9.60
CA LYS A 69 -12.12 0.78 -10.93
C LYS A 69 -12.74 -0.63 -10.99
N LEU A 70 -12.05 -1.64 -10.45
CA LEU A 70 -12.56 -3.01 -10.39
C LEU A 70 -13.82 -3.15 -9.52
N LEU A 71 -13.97 -2.30 -8.49
CA LEU A 71 -15.18 -2.23 -7.68
C LEU A 71 -16.35 -1.52 -8.40
N GLY A 72 -16.15 -1.03 -9.62
CA GLY A 72 -17.17 -0.32 -10.41
C GLY A 72 -17.31 1.17 -10.07
N ILE A 73 -16.36 1.73 -9.32
CA ILE A 73 -16.36 3.15 -8.96
C ILE A 73 -15.96 3.98 -10.18
N ARG A 74 -16.87 4.84 -10.65
CA ARG A 74 -16.67 5.67 -11.85
C ARG A 74 -16.07 7.05 -11.54
N GLY A 75 -16.29 7.56 -10.32
CA GLY A 75 -15.78 8.85 -9.88
C GLY A 75 -15.04 8.69 -8.54
N ILE A 76 -13.75 9.01 -8.53
CA ILE A 76 -12.95 9.08 -7.31
C ILE A 76 -12.88 10.55 -6.92
N TYR A 77 -13.38 10.88 -5.73
CA TYR A 77 -13.44 12.25 -5.24
C TYR A 77 -12.06 12.85 -5.02
N CYS A 78 -11.13 12.06 -4.46
CA CYS A 78 -9.77 12.50 -4.17
C CYS A 78 -8.76 11.36 -4.39
N ILE A 79 -7.64 11.69 -5.04
CA ILE A 79 -6.50 10.80 -5.22
C ILE A 79 -5.28 11.52 -4.66
N ASP A 80 -4.77 11.07 -3.52
CA ASP A 80 -3.72 11.80 -2.81
C ASP A 80 -2.69 10.87 -2.14
N ALA A 81 -1.43 11.29 -2.08
CA ALA A 81 -0.37 10.55 -1.41
C ALA A 81 -0.59 10.41 0.11
N ILE A 82 -1.40 11.27 0.73
CA ILE A 82 -1.74 11.21 2.16
C ILE A 82 -2.35 9.86 2.55
N PHE A 83 -3.05 9.20 1.61
CA PHE A 83 -3.70 7.90 1.81
C PHE A 83 -2.80 6.69 1.49
N ARG A 84 -1.51 6.90 1.16
CA ARG A 84 -0.57 5.80 0.89
C ARG A 84 -0.38 4.91 2.11
N GLU A 85 -0.08 3.65 1.84
CA GLU A 85 0.43 2.75 2.87
C GLU A 85 1.81 3.19 3.39
N VAL A 86 2.29 2.52 4.43
CA VAL A 86 3.63 2.77 4.98
C VAL A 86 4.67 2.13 4.07
N GLU A 87 5.56 2.95 3.54
CA GLU A 87 6.70 2.49 2.74
C GLU A 87 7.64 1.62 3.60
N LEU A 88 8.21 0.58 2.98
CA LEU A 88 9.13 -0.32 3.67
C LEU A 88 10.54 0.26 3.59
N PRO A 89 11.25 0.46 4.72
CA PRO A 89 12.64 0.87 4.66
C PRO A 89 13.52 -0.26 4.14
N TYR A 90 14.72 0.10 3.66
CA TYR A 90 15.73 -0.86 3.25
C TYR A 90 17.13 -0.28 3.46
N CYS A 91 18.15 -1.14 3.39
CA CYS A 91 19.56 -0.76 3.55
C CYS A 91 20.42 -1.30 2.42
N ASN A 92 21.64 -0.76 2.29
CA ASN A 92 22.57 -1.11 1.22
C ASN A 92 23.44 -2.34 1.55
N ILE A 93 22.89 -3.32 2.28
CA ILE A 93 23.59 -4.55 2.65
C ILE A 93 23.47 -5.58 1.52
N ARG A 94 24.61 -6.16 1.12
CA ARG A 94 24.73 -7.14 0.02
C ARG A 94 24.74 -8.61 0.45
N SER A 95 24.67 -8.88 1.75
CA SER A 95 24.68 -10.24 2.31
C SER A 95 24.03 -10.26 3.70
N PRO A 96 23.27 -11.30 4.07
CA PRO A 96 22.96 -12.52 3.32
C PRO A 96 21.84 -12.34 2.29
N LYS A 97 21.62 -13.37 1.45
CA LYS A 97 20.39 -13.49 0.66
C LYS A 97 19.31 -14.23 1.46
N LEU A 98 18.20 -13.56 1.74
CA LEU A 98 17.05 -14.10 2.48
C LEU A 98 15.80 -14.05 1.60
N SER A 99 14.74 -14.77 1.97
CA SER A 99 13.45 -14.62 1.28
C SER A 99 12.90 -13.20 1.50
N ALA A 100 12.13 -12.71 0.53
CA ALA A 100 11.52 -11.38 0.63
C ALA A 100 10.67 -11.21 1.89
N THR A 101 9.90 -12.25 2.26
CA THR A 101 9.08 -12.24 3.47
C THR A 101 9.92 -12.00 4.72
N VAL A 102 11.09 -12.65 4.85
CA VAL A 102 11.98 -12.45 5.99
C VAL A 102 12.46 -11.00 6.03
N TRP A 103 12.87 -10.45 4.88
CA TRP A 103 13.26 -9.04 4.80
C TRP A 103 12.12 -8.09 5.18
N PHE A 104 10.91 -8.32 4.69
CA PHE A 104 9.75 -7.47 5.01
C PHE A 104 9.45 -7.45 6.51
N VAL A 105 9.51 -8.61 7.16
CA VAL A 105 9.30 -8.73 8.61
C VAL A 105 10.42 -8.02 9.37
N LEU A 106 11.68 -8.27 9.03
CA LEU A 106 12.84 -7.64 9.68
C LEU A 106 12.78 -6.11 9.57
N PHE A 107 12.61 -5.57 8.36
CA PHE A 107 12.55 -4.13 8.15
C PHE A 107 11.32 -3.51 8.80
N ARG A 108 10.20 -4.22 8.89
CA ARG A 108 9.03 -3.73 9.63
C ARG A 108 9.29 -3.65 11.14
N ILE A 109 9.97 -4.63 11.72
CA ILE A 109 10.38 -4.60 13.14
C ILE A 109 11.35 -3.44 13.37
N LEU A 110 12.39 -3.32 12.54
CA LEU A 110 13.35 -2.22 12.62
C LEU A 110 12.65 -0.85 12.48
N TRP A 111 11.65 -0.75 11.61
CA TRP A 111 10.86 0.47 11.45
C TRP A 111 10.08 0.84 12.72
N PHE A 112 9.48 -0.15 13.40
CA PHE A 112 8.87 0.09 14.71
C PHE A 112 9.87 0.53 15.78
N MET A 113 11.14 0.12 15.64
CA MET A 113 12.26 0.56 16.48
C MET A 113 12.88 1.90 16.04
N GLY A 114 12.37 2.54 14.99
CA GLY A 114 12.78 3.87 14.54
C GLY A 114 13.59 3.91 13.23
N TYR A 115 13.93 2.75 12.64
CA TYR A 115 14.64 2.71 11.36
C TYR A 115 13.75 3.19 10.21
N SER A 116 14.16 4.25 9.52
CA SER A 116 13.34 4.87 8.46
C SER A 116 14.17 5.26 7.24
N ASN A 117 15.24 4.52 6.97
CA ASN A 117 16.05 4.80 5.79
C ASN A 117 15.23 4.55 4.52
N HIS A 118 15.20 5.55 3.62
CA HIS A 118 14.40 5.54 2.39
C HIS A 118 12.89 5.35 2.60
N SER A 119 12.35 5.64 3.80
CA SER A 119 10.93 5.60 4.08
C SER A 119 10.54 6.70 5.07
N ASP A 120 9.25 7.01 5.20
CA ASP A 120 8.79 7.87 6.29
C ASP A 120 9.06 7.25 7.66
N SER A 121 9.34 8.10 8.65
CA SER A 121 9.44 7.69 10.05
C SER A 121 8.07 7.34 10.65
N LYS A 122 8.07 6.63 11.79
CA LYS A 122 6.84 6.31 12.52
C LYS A 122 6.05 7.55 12.95
N SER A 123 6.72 8.63 13.37
CA SER A 123 6.05 9.88 13.74
C SER A 123 5.44 10.56 12.52
N THR A 124 6.18 10.63 11.40
CA THR A 124 5.70 11.18 10.13
C THR A 124 4.46 10.45 9.62
N VAL A 125 4.49 9.11 9.61
CA VAL A 125 3.33 8.28 9.21
C VAL A 125 2.14 8.52 10.13
N LYS A 126 2.35 8.61 11.45
CA LYS A 126 1.27 8.85 12.41
C LYS A 126 0.63 10.23 12.18
N GLN A 127 1.44 11.25 11.94
CA GLN A 127 0.95 12.59 11.61
C GLN A 127 0.18 12.60 10.28
N ARG A 128 0.72 11.95 9.25
CA ARG A 128 0.06 11.79 7.95
C ARG A 128 -1.30 11.11 8.06
N ALA A 129 -1.38 10.04 8.85
CA ALA A 129 -2.64 9.33 9.11
C ALA A 129 -3.66 10.21 9.86
N ALA A 130 -3.21 11.03 10.82
CA ALA A 130 -4.09 11.96 11.53
C ALA A 130 -4.66 13.05 10.58
N ILE A 131 -3.82 13.59 9.70
CA ILE A 131 -4.26 14.55 8.66
C ILE A 131 -5.28 13.90 7.73
N ALA A 132 -4.99 12.69 7.22
CA ALA A 132 -5.91 11.95 6.36
C ALA A 132 -7.25 11.69 7.06
N ALA A 133 -7.23 11.31 8.35
CA ALA A 133 -8.46 11.12 9.13
C ALA A 133 -9.28 12.41 9.27
N GLY A 134 -8.60 13.56 9.47
CA GLY A 134 -9.26 14.88 9.49
C GLY A 134 -9.93 15.23 8.16
N MET A 135 -9.31 14.88 7.03
CA MET A 135 -9.92 15.07 5.69
C MET A 135 -11.16 14.21 5.44
N LEU A 136 -11.31 13.10 6.16
CA LEU A 136 -12.47 12.21 6.01
C LEU A 136 -13.64 12.61 6.90
N HIS A 137 -13.43 13.46 7.89
CA HIS A 137 -14.47 13.86 8.86
C HIS A 137 -15.24 15.11 8.47
N ASN A 138 -14.64 15.97 7.64
CA ASN A 138 -15.25 17.20 7.14
C ASN A 138 -16.08 16.93 5.89
#